data_AF-A0A3C2B9D3-F1
#
_entry.id   AF-A0A3C2B9D3-F1
#
_cell.length_a   1.000
_cell.length_b   1.000
_cell.length_c   1.000
_cell.angle_alpha   90.00
_cell.angle_beta   90.00
_cell.angle_gamma   90.00
#
_symmetry.space_group_name_H-M   'P 1'
#
loop_
_entity.id
_entity.type
_entity.pdbx_description
1 polymer ?
#
loop_
_entity_poly.entity_id
_entity_poly.type
_entity_poly.pdbx_seq_one_letter_code
_entity_poly.pdbx_strand_id
1 'polypeptide(L)'
;MTTVVELTVASPAVRWKALGLTVVNGVARVGGIALRFTDASAGDPYGDPVTGVTGWTLADAPDPTLSSIDGLPTSHGEPPTDAAPSHR
;
A
#
# COMPACT_ATOMS: atom_id res chain seq x y z
N MET A 1 -10.49 -9.75 -12.68
CA MET A 1 -11.17 -9.26 -11.46
C MET A 1 -10.20 -8.27 -10.84
N THR A 2 -10.59 -7.01 -10.66
CA THR A 2 -9.67 -5.99 -10.12
C THR A 2 -9.23 -6.38 -8.72
N THR A 3 -7.92 -6.37 -8.48
CA THR A 3 -7.33 -6.72 -7.18
C THR A 3 -6.46 -5.58 -6.67
N VAL A 4 -6.52 -5.29 -5.38
CA VAL A 4 -5.56 -4.38 -4.75
C VAL A 4 -4.29 -5.16 -4.45
N VAL A 5 -3.17 -4.73 -5.02
CA VAL A 5 -1.86 -5.39 -4.87
C VAL A 5 -1.06 -4.75 -3.73
N GLU A 6 -1.05 -3.42 -3.68
CA GLU A 6 -0.30 -2.64 -2.70
C GLU A 6 -1.12 -1.41 -2.27
N LEU A 7 -1.07 -1.10 -0.98
CA LEU A 7 -1.52 0.18 -0.43
C LEU A 7 -0.30 1.00 -0.02
N THR A 8 -0.25 2.26 -0.44
CA THR A 8 0.71 3.24 0.08
C THR A 8 0.09 3.90 1.30
N VAL A 9 0.79 3.84 2.44
CA VAL A 9 0.30 4.31 3.73
C VAL A 9 1.26 5.35 4.30
N ALA A 10 0.78 6.58 4.45
CA ALA A 10 1.51 7.65 5.13
C ALA A 10 1.47 7.40 6.65
N SER A 11 2.43 6.62 7.12
CA SER A 11 2.58 6.25 8.52
C SER A 11 3.98 5.68 8.76
N PRO A 12 4.70 6.12 9.80
CA PRO A 12 6.04 5.61 10.08
C PRO A 12 6.03 4.09 10.31
N ALA A 13 6.83 3.36 9.53
CA ALA A 13 6.96 1.90 9.61
C ALA A 13 7.28 1.38 11.02
N VAL A 14 8.00 2.16 11.83
CA VAL A 14 8.39 1.81 13.20
C VAL A 14 7.19 1.56 14.12
N ARG A 15 6.07 2.28 13.91
CA ARG A 15 4.85 2.10 14.70
C ARG A 15 4.26 0.71 14.47
N TRP A 16 4.26 0.25 13.21
CA TRP A 16 3.75 -1.05 12.82
C TRP A 16 4.66 -2.19 13.28
N LYS A 17 5.98 -2.00 13.19
CA LYS A 17 6.95 -2.94 13.78
C LYS A 17 6.72 -3.12 15.27
N ALA A 18 6.48 -2.04 16.02
CA ALA A 18 6.21 -2.09 17.45
C ALA A 18 4.90 -2.85 17.80
N LEU A 19 3.95 -2.90 16.88
CA LEU A 19 2.71 -3.69 16.99
C LEU A 19 2.87 -5.16 16.54
N GLY A 20 4.07 -5.56 16.10
CA GLY A 20 4.38 -6.92 15.69
C GLY A 20 4.23 -7.21 14.19
N LEU A 21 3.94 -6.20 13.35
CA LEU A 21 4.00 -6.41 11.90
C LEU A 21 5.46 -6.63 11.46
N THR A 22 5.67 -7.68 10.65
CA THR A 22 6.95 -7.87 9.96
C THR A 22 7.03 -6.87 8.81
N VAL A 23 7.89 -5.86 8.97
CA VAL A 23 8.13 -4.82 7.94
C VAL A 23 9.56 -4.94 7.43
N VAL A 24 9.70 -5.28 6.14
CA VAL A 24 10.99 -5.42 5.45
C VAL A 24 11.06 -4.34 4.36
N ASN A 25 12.13 -3.55 4.34
CA ASN A 25 12.32 -2.44 3.39
C ASN A 25 11.11 -1.48 3.29
N GLY A 26 10.49 -1.17 4.44
CA GLY A 26 9.33 -0.29 4.51
C GLY A 26 8.02 -0.93 4.06
N VAL A 27 7.99 -2.23 3.76
CA VAL A 27 6.79 -2.94 3.30
C VAL A 27 6.43 -4.06 4.27
N ALA A 28 5.15 -4.14 4.66
CA ALA A 28 4.56 -5.32 5.28
C ALA A 28 3.69 -6.10 4.29
N ARG A 29 3.46 -7.38 4.57
CA ARG A 29 2.48 -8.21 3.84
C ARG A 29 1.36 -8.61 4.78
N VAL A 30 0.13 -8.39 4.36
CA VAL A 30 -1.09 -8.82 5.07
C VAL A 30 -1.93 -9.61 4.08
N GLY A 31 -1.89 -10.94 4.21
CA GLY A 31 -2.39 -11.83 3.15
C GLY A 31 -1.66 -11.57 1.84
N GLY A 32 -2.41 -11.42 0.74
CA GLY A 32 -1.87 -11.09 -0.58
C GLY A 32 -1.47 -9.62 -0.79
N ILE A 33 -1.84 -8.71 0.13
CA ILE A 33 -1.70 -7.27 -0.05
C ILE A 33 -0.40 -6.78 0.57
N ALA A 34 0.37 -5.97 -0.18
CA ALA A 34 1.50 -5.22 0.33
C ALA A 34 1.04 -3.91 0.99
N LEU A 35 1.62 -3.55 2.13
CA LEU A 35 1.46 -2.24 2.76
C LEU A 35 2.80 -1.54 2.69
N ARG A 36 2.94 -0.53 1.83
CA ARG A 36 4.14 0.30 1.72
C ARG A 36 4.01 1.52 2.63
N PHE A 37 4.84 1.56 3.66
CA PHE A 37 4.88 2.68 4.59
C PHE A 37 5.81 3.76 4.07
N THR A 38 5.28 4.97 3.96
CA THR A 38 6.06 6.19 3.77
C THR A 38 6.03 7.00 5.05
N ASP A 39 7.06 7.80 5.30
CA ASP A 39 6.96 8.80 6.36
C ASP A 39 5.77 9.71 6.05
N ALA A 40 5.04 10.09 7.10
CA ALA A 40 3.98 11.07 6.95
C ALA A 40 4.66 12.38 6.53
N SER A 41 4.46 12.78 5.28
CA SER A 41 4.87 14.11 4.84
C SER A 41 4.21 15.12 5.78
N ALA A 42 4.97 16.13 6.23
CA ALA A 42 4.34 17.34 6.73
C ALA A 42 3.30 17.72 5.67
N GLY A 43 2.06 17.89 6.09
CA GLY A 43 1.05 18.49 5.24
C GLY A 43 1.50 19.90 4.86
N ASP A 44 0.59 20.65 4.24
CA ASP A 44 0.74 22.09 4.04
C ASP A 44 1.52 22.74 5.21
N PRO A 45 2.42 23.72 4.99
CA PRO A 45 3.15 24.37 6.08
C PRO A 45 2.25 24.97 7.19
N TYR A 46 0.93 25.00 6.99
CA TYR A 46 -0.11 25.38 7.94
C TYR A 46 -1.13 24.27 8.26
N GLY A 47 -0.94 23.03 7.81
CA GLY A 47 -1.91 21.94 7.88
C GLY A 47 -1.43 20.67 8.60
N ASP A 48 -2.39 19.84 9.00
CA ASP A 48 -2.13 18.54 9.63
C ASP A 48 -1.33 17.61 8.71
N PRO A 49 -0.43 16.77 9.27
CA PRO A 49 0.29 15.77 8.49
C PRO A 49 -0.69 14.84 7.77
N VAL A 50 -0.39 14.52 6.50
CA VAL A 50 -1.18 13.54 5.76
C VAL A 50 -0.95 12.18 6.39
N THR A 51 -2.03 11.53 6.84
CA THR A 51 -2.00 10.20 7.44
C THR A 51 -3.01 9.28 6.78
N GLY A 52 -2.72 7.97 6.77
CA GLY A 52 -3.62 6.96 6.21
C GLY A 52 -3.22 6.49 4.81
N VAL A 53 -4.16 5.94 4.05
CA VAL A 53 -3.93 5.44 2.69
C VAL A 53 -3.84 6.63 1.73
N THR A 54 -2.71 6.77 1.05
CA THR A 54 -2.43 7.89 0.13
C THR A 54 -2.28 7.45 -1.32
N GLY A 55 -2.56 6.18 -1.62
CA GLY A 55 -2.54 5.63 -2.96
C GLY A 55 -2.56 4.11 -2.95
N TRP A 56 -2.66 3.52 -4.13
CA TRP A 56 -2.67 2.08 -4.30
C TRP A 56 -2.13 1.64 -5.65
N THR A 57 -1.76 0.36 -5.71
CA THR A 57 -1.49 -0.38 -6.95
C THR A 57 -2.58 -1.40 -7.16
N LEU A 58 -3.18 -1.40 -8.36
CA LEU A 58 -4.21 -2.34 -8.76
C LEU A 58 -3.65 -3.34 -9.79
N ALA A 59 -4.17 -4.56 -9.79
CA ALA A 59 -3.99 -5.53 -10.86
C ALA A 59 -5.35 -5.81 -11.53
N ASP A 60 -5.30 -6.12 -12.82
CA ASP A 60 -6.47 -6.45 -13.64
C ASP A 60 -7.58 -5.40 -13.59
N ALA A 61 -7.21 -4.12 -13.44
CA ALA A 61 -8.14 -3.00 -13.56
C ALA A 61 -8.70 -2.96 -15.01
N PRO A 62 -10.01 -2.73 -15.20
CA PRO A 62 -10.61 -2.70 -16.54
C PRO A 62 -10.02 -1.63 -17.45
N ASP A 63 -9.62 -0.51 -16.86
CA ASP A 63 -8.91 0.56 -17.54
C ASP A 63 -7.48 0.67 -16.97
N PRO A 64 -6.47 0.18 -17.68
CA PRO A 64 -5.08 0.23 -17.26
C PRO A 64 -4.44 1.62 -17.41
N THR A 65 -5.19 2.61 -17.91
CA THR A 65 -4.71 3.99 -18.11
C THR A 65 -5.14 4.93 -16.99
N LEU A 66 -6.07 4.51 -16.12
CA LEU A 66 -6.48 5.29 -14.95
C LEU A 66 -5.30 5.54 -14.02
N SER A 67 -5.02 6.81 -13.74
CA SER A 67 -3.94 7.25 -12.86
C SER A 67 -4.44 7.81 -11.52
N SER A 68 -5.77 7.99 -11.38
CA SER A 68 -6.41 8.48 -10.17
C SER A 68 -7.82 7.93 -10.05
N ILE A 69 -8.18 7.51 -8.84
CA ILE A 69 -9.52 7.09 -8.45
C ILE A 69 -9.79 7.77 -7.10
N ASP A 70 -10.89 8.49 -7.00
CA ASP A 70 -11.26 9.28 -5.80
C ASP A 70 -10.19 10.28 -5.33
N GLY A 71 -9.38 10.77 -6.28
CA GLY A 71 -8.27 11.69 -5.99
C GLY A 71 -7.00 11.00 -5.46
N LEU A 72 -7.02 9.68 -5.29
CA LEU A 72 -5.86 8.90 -4.87
C LEU A 72 -5.05 8.42 -6.08
N PRO A 73 -3.71 8.64 -6.08
CA PRO A 73 -2.82 8.06 -7.07
C PRO A 73 -3.04 6.56 -7.24
N THR A 74 -3.31 6.15 -8.47
CA THR A 74 -3.56 4.77 -8.86
C THR A 74 -2.45 4.30 -9.79
N SER A 75 -1.72 3.28 -9.37
CA SER A 75 -0.72 2.58 -10.19
C SER A 75 -1.23 1.21 -10.61
N HIS A 76 -0.59 0.60 -11.60
CA HIS A 76 -0.95 -0.74 -12.11
C HIS A 76 0.22 -1.71 -11.91
N GLY A 77 -0.10 -2.94 -11.53
CA GLY A 77 0.89 -3.99 -11.28
C GLY A 77 0.33 -5.37 -11.56
N GLU A 78 1.12 -6.39 -11.24
CA GLU A 78 0.70 -7.78 -11.40
C GLU A 78 -0.06 -8.28 -10.17
N PRO A 79 -1.03 -9.20 -10.34
CA PRO A 79 -1.68 -9.85 -9.22
C PRO A 79 -0.63 -10.50 -8.31
N PRO A 80 -0.80 -10.48 -6.97
CA PRO A 80 0.11 -11.17 -6.09
C PRO A 80 0.14 -12.65 -6.49
N THR A 81 1.33 -13.15 -6.83
CA THR A 81 1.53 -14.58 -7.06
C THR A 81 1.18 -15.28 -5.76
N ASP A 82 0.13 -16.11 -5.79
CA ASP A 82 -0.27 -16.93 -4.66
C ASP A 82 0.92 -17.82 -4.30
N ALA A 83 1.70 -17.43 -3.29
CA ALA A 83 2.65 -18.32 -2.68
C ALA A 83 1.79 -19.31 -1.91
N ALA A 84 1.37 -20.38 -2.61
CA ALA A 84 0.61 -21.47 -2.01
C ALA A 84 1.25 -21.80 -0.65
N PRO A 85 0.46 -21.89 0.44
CA PRO A 85 1.01 -22.23 1.73
C PRO A 85 1.74 -23.57 1.58
N SER A 86 3.05 -23.55 1.78
CA SER A 86 3.85 -24.77 1.85
C SER A 86 3.47 -25.48 3.15
N HIS A 87 2.33 -26.17 3.16
CA HIS A 87 1.95 -27.01 4.27
C HIS A 87 2.83 -28.25 4.19
N ARG A 88 3.86 -28.30 5.03
CA ARG A 88 4.65 -29.51 5.30
C ARG A 88 4.29 -30.05 6.67
#